data_AF-A0A922MIB0-F1
#
_entry.id   AF-A0A922MIB0-F1
#
_cell.length_a   1.000
_cell.length_b   1.000
_cell.length_c   1.000
_cell.angle_alpha   90.00
_cell.angle_beta   90.00
_cell.angle_gamma   90.00
#
_symmetry.space_group_name_H-M   'P 1'
#
loop_
_entity.id
_entity.type
_entity.pdbx_description
1 polymer ?
#
loop_
_entity_poly.entity_id
_entity_poly.type
_entity_poly.pdbx_seq_one_letter_code
_entity_poly.pdbx_strand_id
1 'polypeptide(L)'
;MGTEHKVVKYDPNTEAFQMRAQWKKQENCRQQWFERWSWLLEERKQALAQADAIRQEASAATRSQIAIKPDEGKSLKPVPLTSTGVIGWLASRPDCRLEIYTSWCAKPRLRLPDAWDDPNYMGKIKK
;
A
#
# COMPACT_ATOMS: atom_id res chain seq x y z
N MET A 1 -56.34 -39.77 16.32
CA MET A 1 -55.74 -40.48 15.17
C MET A 1 -54.24 -40.22 15.21
N GLY A 2 -53.48 -41.09 15.89
CA GLY A 2 -52.06 -40.89 16.16
C GLY A 2 -51.22 -41.10 14.91
N THR A 3 -50.32 -40.17 14.62
CA THR A 3 -49.30 -40.32 13.58
C THR A 3 -48.32 -41.39 14.02
N GLU A 4 -48.43 -42.58 13.42
CA GLU A 4 -47.46 -43.66 13.61
C GLU A 4 -46.08 -43.19 13.11
N HIS A 5 -45.17 -42.98 14.05
CA HIS A 5 -43.76 -42.88 13.76
C HIS A 5 -43.29 -44.22 13.19
N LYS A 6 -43.26 -44.34 11.86
CA LYS A 6 -42.55 -45.43 11.19
C LYS A 6 -41.08 -45.35 11.61
N VAL A 7 -40.70 -46.23 12.53
CA VAL A 7 -39.30 -46.46 12.90
C VAL A 7 -38.60 -46.89 11.62
N VAL A 8 -37.81 -45.97 11.05
CA VAL A 8 -36.95 -46.24 9.90
C VAL A 8 -35.95 -47.30 10.39
N LYS A 9 -36.17 -48.56 9.99
CA LYS A 9 -35.24 -49.64 10.31
C LYS A 9 -33.91 -49.31 9.66
N TYR A 10 -32.87 -49.26 10.47
CA TYR A 10 -31.49 -49.09 10.07
C TYR A 10 -31.10 -50.24 9.12
N ASP A 11 -30.78 -49.90 7.88
CA ASP A 11 -30.23 -50.83 6.90
C ASP A 11 -28.76 -50.44 6.60
N PRO A 12 -27.79 -51.24 7.07
CA PRO A 12 -26.36 -50.98 6.87
C PRO A 12 -25.97 -50.78 5.39
N ASN A 13 -26.67 -51.45 4.47
CA ASN A 13 -26.41 -51.28 3.04
C ASN A 13 -26.85 -49.91 2.55
N THR A 14 -28.01 -49.43 3.00
CA THR A 14 -28.55 -48.13 2.62
C THR A 14 -27.65 -46.99 3.11
N GLU A 15 -27.08 -47.08 4.32
CA GLU A 15 -26.08 -46.11 4.80
C GLU A 15 -24.80 -46.14 3.98
N ALA A 16 -24.28 -47.31 3.65
CA ALA A 16 -23.09 -47.44 2.81
C ALA A 16 -23.31 -46.84 1.40
N PHE A 17 -24.52 -46.90 0.85
CA PHE A 17 -24.87 -46.22 -0.40
C PHE A 17 -24.98 -44.70 -0.23
N GLN A 18 -25.61 -44.22 0.84
CA GLN A 18 -25.71 -42.79 1.13
C GLN A 18 -24.33 -42.16 1.35
N MET A 19 -23.46 -42.84 2.11
CA MET A 19 -22.07 -42.42 2.31
C MET A 19 -21.34 -42.34 0.97
N ARG A 20 -21.40 -43.39 0.14
CA ARG A 20 -20.78 -43.36 -1.21
C ARG A 20 -21.31 -42.23 -2.10
N ALA A 21 -22.61 -41.92 -2.01
CA ALA A 21 -23.20 -40.81 -2.74
C ALA A 21 -22.71 -39.45 -2.23
N GLN A 22 -22.56 -39.27 -0.91
CA GLN A 22 -21.97 -38.08 -0.29
C GLN A 22 -20.52 -37.87 -0.75
N TRP A 23 -19.70 -38.93 -0.73
CA TRP A 23 -18.32 -38.91 -1.21
C TRP A 23 -18.22 -38.49 -2.67
N LYS A 24 -19.06 -39.06 -3.55
CA LYS A 24 -19.11 -38.65 -4.97
C LYS A 24 -19.54 -37.19 -5.15
N LYS A 25 -20.50 -36.71 -4.36
CA LYS A 25 -20.91 -35.30 -4.40
C LYS A 25 -19.76 -34.38 -3.99
N GLN A 26 -19.03 -34.73 -2.93
CA GLN A 26 -17.88 -33.95 -2.48
C GLN A 26 -16.79 -33.89 -3.55
N GLU A 27 -16.47 -35.01 -4.21
CA GLU A 27 -15.48 -35.03 -5.28
C GLU A 27 -15.91 -34.16 -6.47
N ASN A 28 -17.18 -34.26 -6.89
CA ASN A 28 -17.72 -33.44 -7.96
C ASN A 28 -17.69 -31.94 -7.61
N CYS A 29 -18.04 -31.57 -6.37
CA CYS A 29 -17.96 -30.18 -5.92
C CYS A 29 -16.51 -29.67 -5.93
N ARG A 30 -15.56 -30.49 -5.50
CA ARG A 30 -14.12 -30.15 -5.54
C ARG A 30 -13.65 -29.90 -6.97
N GLN A 31 -14.07 -30.77 -7.90
CA GLN A 31 -13.70 -30.70 -9.29
C GLN A 31 -14.32 -29.48 -9.99
N GLN A 32 -15.61 -29.21 -9.75
CA GLN A 32 -16.28 -28.00 -10.24
C GLN A 32 -15.67 -26.72 -9.69
N TRP A 33 -15.29 -26.72 -8.41
CA TRP A 33 -14.61 -25.58 -7.81
C TRP A 33 -13.26 -25.35 -8.50
N PHE A 34 -12.48 -26.41 -8.70
CA PHE A 34 -11.19 -26.33 -9.36
C PHE A 34 -11.33 -25.82 -10.80
N GLU A 35 -12.23 -26.37 -11.60
CA GLU A 35 -12.45 -25.91 -12.99
C GLU A 35 -12.86 -24.44 -13.06
N ARG A 36 -13.72 -23.98 -12.14
CA ARG A 36 -14.23 -22.60 -12.16
C ARG A 36 -13.26 -21.56 -11.60
N TRP A 37 -12.44 -21.95 -10.63
CA TRP A 37 -11.70 -20.98 -9.81
C TRP A 37 -10.18 -21.22 -9.74
N SER A 38 -9.66 -22.30 -10.33
CA SER A 38 -8.21 -22.56 -10.34
C SER A 38 -7.41 -21.44 -11.00
N TRP A 39 -7.94 -20.84 -12.06
CA TRP A 39 -7.31 -19.75 -12.79
C TRP A 39 -7.06 -18.50 -11.91
N LEU A 40 -7.89 -18.24 -10.90
CA LEU A 40 -7.68 -17.11 -9.97
C LEU A 40 -6.37 -17.26 -9.18
N LEU A 41 -5.96 -18.50 -8.90
CA LEU A 41 -4.68 -18.76 -8.21
C LEU A 41 -3.50 -18.45 -9.13
N GLU A 42 -3.64 -18.73 -10.42
CA GLU A 42 -2.62 -18.39 -11.43
C GLU A 42 -2.56 -16.89 -11.66
N GLU A 43 -3.70 -16.22 -11.80
CA GLU A 43 -3.79 -14.77 -11.95
C GLU A 43 -3.20 -14.05 -10.74
N ARG A 44 -3.51 -14.50 -9.51
CA ARG A 44 -2.89 -13.95 -8.29
C ARG A 44 -1.36 -14.07 -8.32
N LYS A 45 -0.83 -15.21 -8.75
CA LYS A 45 0.62 -15.41 -8.86
C LYS A 45 1.24 -14.47 -9.89
N GLN A 46 0.60 -14.30 -11.04
CA GLN A 46 1.05 -13.39 -12.09
C GLN A 46 1.04 -11.94 -11.62
N ALA A 47 -0.05 -11.50 -10.97
CA ALA A 47 -0.17 -10.15 -10.43
C ALA A 47 0.90 -9.86 -9.36
N LEU A 48 1.18 -10.82 -8.48
CA LEU A 48 2.27 -10.72 -7.50
C LEU A 48 3.63 -10.57 -8.16
N ALA A 49 3.92 -11.41 -9.17
CA ALA A 49 5.18 -11.34 -9.91
C ALA A 49 5.37 -10.00 -10.61
N GLN A 50 4.31 -9.46 -11.23
CA GLN A 50 4.33 -8.13 -11.87
C GLN A 50 4.55 -7.01 -10.84
N ALA A 51 3.86 -7.06 -9.70
CA ALA A 51 4.02 -6.08 -8.64
C ALA A 51 5.44 -6.07 -8.08
N ASP A 52 6.03 -7.25 -7.88
CA ASP A 52 7.40 -7.37 -7.40
C ASP A 52 8.43 -6.90 -8.44
N ALA A 53 8.19 -7.15 -9.73
CA ALA A 53 9.01 -6.61 -10.81
C ALA A 53 9.00 -5.07 -10.81
N ILE A 54 7.82 -4.44 -10.71
CA ILE A 54 7.67 -2.98 -10.62
C ILE A 54 8.41 -2.43 -9.40
N ARG A 55 8.30 -3.09 -8.24
CA ARG A 55 9.04 -2.69 -7.03
C ARG A 55 10.54 -2.76 -7.22
N GLN A 56 11.04 -3.81 -7.86
CA GLN A 56 12.46 -3.97 -8.15
C GLN A 56 12.95 -2.87 -9.09
N GLU A 57 12.24 -2.59 -10.18
CA GLU A 57 12.56 -1.50 -11.11
C GLU A 57 12.54 -0.13 -10.42
N ALA A 58 11.49 0.17 -9.64
CA ALA A 58 11.40 1.41 -8.88
C ALA A 58 12.54 1.53 -7.86
N SER A 59 12.91 0.44 -7.18
CA SER A 59 14.04 0.43 -6.25
C SER A 59 15.38 0.65 -6.96
N ALA A 60 15.57 0.08 -8.15
CA ALA A 60 16.78 0.26 -8.95
C ALA A 60 16.90 1.70 -9.48
N ALA A 61 15.79 2.28 -9.95
CA ALA A 61 15.72 3.68 -10.39
C ALA A 61 15.93 4.65 -9.23
N THR A 62 15.35 4.36 -8.05
CA THR A 62 15.56 5.20 -6.86
C THR A 62 17.00 5.12 -6.38
N ARG A 63 17.61 3.93 -6.42
CA ARG A 63 19.01 3.73 -6.01
C ARG A 63 20.02 4.41 -6.93
N SER A 64 19.72 4.54 -8.23
CA SER A 64 20.56 5.30 -9.17
C SER A 64 20.35 6.81 -9.07
N GLN A 65 19.18 7.27 -8.62
CA GLN A 65 18.89 8.69 -8.39
C GLN A 65 19.37 9.20 -7.03
N ILE A 66 19.54 8.32 -6.03
CA ILE A 66 20.27 8.65 -4.79
C ILE A 66 21.78 8.58 -5.10
N ALA A 67 22.24 9.41 -6.03
CA ALA A 67 23.57 9.96 -5.91
C ALA A 67 23.53 10.82 -4.65
N ILE A 68 23.96 10.24 -3.53
CA ILE A 68 24.31 10.98 -2.33
C ILE A 68 25.35 11.99 -2.82
N LYS A 69 24.94 13.22 -3.11
CA LYS A 69 25.90 14.31 -3.27
C LYS A 69 26.73 14.25 -1.99
N PRO A 70 28.05 14.03 -2.07
CA PRO A 70 28.86 14.11 -0.88
C PRO A 70 28.56 15.48 -0.28
N ASP A 71 28.13 15.47 0.98
CA ASP A 71 27.80 16.66 1.74
C ASP A 71 29.12 17.45 1.82
N GLU A 72 29.35 18.33 0.85
CA GLU A 72 30.48 19.26 0.86
C GLU A 72 30.26 20.15 2.07
N GLY A 73 30.89 19.74 3.17
CA GLY A 73 30.98 20.41 4.46
C GLY A 73 29.88 21.43 4.70
N LYS A 74 28.77 21.00 5.33
CA LYS A 74 27.90 21.93 6.06
C LYS A 74 28.75 22.66 7.10
N SER A 75 29.32 23.78 6.70
CA SER A 75 29.98 24.74 7.56
C SER A 75 28.88 25.42 8.35
N LEU A 76 28.46 24.76 9.43
CA LEU A 76 27.66 25.40 10.46
C LEU A 76 28.57 26.46 11.09
N LYS A 77 28.50 27.69 10.58
CA LYS A 77 29.14 28.83 11.21
C LYS A 77 28.56 28.95 12.63
N PRO A 78 29.40 29.19 13.66
CA PRO A 78 28.91 29.29 15.02
C PRO A 78 27.88 30.40 15.13
N VAL A 79 26.88 30.17 15.96
CA VAL A 79 25.81 31.15 16.24
C VAL A 79 26.45 32.45 16.74
N PRO A 80 26.17 33.60 16.10
CA PRO A 80 26.79 34.85 16.51
C PRO A 80 26.28 35.27 17.90
N LEU A 81 27.21 35.60 18.79
CA LEU A 81 26.92 36.16 20.11
C LEU A 81 26.47 37.61 19.95
N THR A 82 25.19 37.89 20.19
CA THR A 82 24.64 39.25 20.22
C THR A 82 24.52 39.75 21.66
N SER A 83 24.79 41.04 21.88
CA SER A 83 24.71 41.70 23.21
C SER A 83 23.31 41.70 23.84
N THR A 84 22.29 41.35 23.07
CA THR A 84 20.89 41.33 23.48
C THR A 84 20.33 39.91 23.65
N GLY A 85 21.10 38.85 23.33
CA GLY A 85 20.68 37.46 23.51
C GLY A 85 19.50 37.00 22.64
N VAL A 86 18.99 37.86 21.73
CA VAL A 86 17.87 37.55 20.85
C VAL A 86 18.37 37.31 19.44
N ILE A 87 18.04 36.13 18.92
CA ILE A 87 18.32 35.73 17.53
C ILE A 87 16.96 35.62 16.84
N GLY A 88 16.66 36.55 15.95
CA GLY A 88 15.37 36.63 15.24
C GLY A 88 15.28 37.86 14.32
N TRP A 89 14.22 37.90 13.50
CA TRP A 89 13.95 38.99 12.54
C TRP A 89 13.76 40.33 13.26
N LEU A 90 14.80 41.17 13.27
CA LEU A 90 14.69 42.58 13.66
C LEU A 90 14.16 43.36 12.46
N ALA A 91 12.85 43.57 12.43
CA ALA A 91 12.15 44.31 11.36
C ALA A 91 12.67 45.75 11.15
N SER A 92 13.45 46.28 12.08
CA SER A 92 14.00 47.65 12.06
C SER A 92 15.32 47.80 11.28
N ARG A 93 15.96 46.72 10.80
CA ARG A 93 17.22 46.81 10.04
C ARG A 93 17.18 45.96 8.76
N PRO A 94 17.03 46.58 7.58
CA PRO A 94 16.90 45.87 6.31
C PRO A 94 18.18 45.19 5.83
N ASP A 95 19.34 45.52 6.40
CA ASP A 95 20.63 44.92 6.04
C ASP A 95 20.80 43.50 6.62
N CYS A 96 19.93 43.09 7.55
CA CYS A 96 19.91 41.76 8.17
C CYS A 96 18.89 40.83 7.51
N ARG A 97 18.64 40.98 6.20
CA ARG A 97 17.81 40.04 5.42
C ARG A 97 18.56 38.72 5.26
N LEU A 98 18.17 37.70 6.02
CA LEU A 98 18.50 36.31 5.71
C LEU A 98 17.85 35.96 4.37
N GLU A 99 18.67 35.54 3.40
CA GLU A 99 18.19 34.95 2.16
C GLU A 99 17.21 33.84 2.49
N ILE A 100 16.03 33.92 1.88
CA ILE A 100 14.85 33.14 2.23
C ILE A 100 15.15 31.65 2.02
N TYR A 101 15.48 30.93 3.09
CA TYR A 101 15.18 29.51 3.15
C TYR A 101 13.66 29.42 3.35
N THR A 102 13.04 28.58 2.53
CA THR A 102 11.59 28.45 2.34
C THR A 102 10.78 28.43 3.64
N SER A 103 9.51 28.82 3.55
CA SER A 103 8.61 28.93 4.70
C SER A 103 8.64 27.69 5.60
N TRP A 104 8.80 27.94 6.90
CA TRP A 104 8.81 26.90 7.93
C TRP A 104 7.48 26.13 7.91
N CYS A 105 7.50 24.90 7.43
CA CYS A 105 6.33 24.01 7.45
C CYS A 105 6.11 23.51 8.88
N ALA A 106 5.09 24.05 9.58
CA ALA A 106 4.74 23.66 10.95
C ALA A 106 4.38 22.16 11.12
N LYS A 107 4.11 21.45 10.02
CA LYS A 107 3.92 19.99 10.01
C LYS A 107 4.73 19.40 8.85
N PRO A 108 5.71 18.52 9.12
CA PRO A 108 6.30 17.69 8.08
C PRO A 108 5.19 16.88 7.40
N ARG A 109 5.16 16.83 6.08
CA ARG A 109 4.17 16.00 5.38
C ARG A 109 4.49 14.53 5.68
N LEU A 110 3.55 13.83 6.32
CA LEU A 110 3.67 12.40 6.66
C LEU A 110 3.79 11.49 5.42
N ARG A 111 3.39 12.00 4.25
CA ARG A 111 3.49 11.32 2.97
C ARG A 111 3.96 12.30 1.89
N LEU A 112 4.73 11.77 0.94
CA LEU A 112 5.05 12.49 -0.29
C LEU A 112 3.75 12.81 -1.03
N PRO A 113 3.63 13.99 -1.69
CA PRO A 113 2.47 14.31 -2.51
C PRO A 113 2.33 13.26 -3.62
N ASP A 114 1.12 12.72 -3.79
CA ASP A 114 0.86 11.83 -4.92
C ASP A 114 0.73 12.65 -6.21
N ALA A 115 0.93 12.03 -7.36
CA ALA A 115 0.87 12.72 -8.65
C ALA A 115 -0.50 13.40 -8.89
N TRP A 116 -1.60 12.82 -8.38
CA TRP A 116 -2.96 13.36 -8.49
C TRP A 116 -3.28 14.51 -7.51
N ASP A 117 -2.38 14.84 -6.59
CA ASP A 117 -2.51 16.03 -5.73
C ASP A 117 -2.09 17.32 -6.44
N ASP A 118 -1.51 17.23 -7.66
CA ASP A 118 -1.18 18.42 -8.48
C ASP A 118 -2.49 19.03 -9.04
N PRO A 119 -2.76 20.33 -8.79
CA PRO A 119 -3.92 21.03 -9.36
C PRO A 119 -3.98 20.98 -10.90
N ASN A 120 -2.86 20.71 -11.56
CA ASN A 120 -2.75 20.57 -13.00
C ASN A 120 -2.76 19.10 -13.47
N TYR A 121 -2.95 18.13 -12.58
CA TYR A 121 -2.87 16.70 -12.91
C TYR A 121 -3.87 16.30 -14.01
N MET A 122 -5.09 16.82 -13.95
CA MET A 122 -6.13 16.58 -14.96
C MET A 122 -6.04 17.52 -16.18
N GLY A 123 -4.94 18.26 -16.32
CA GLY A 123 -4.74 19.24 -17.37
C GLY A 123 -5.49 20.56 -17.11
N LYS A 124 -5.07 21.62 -17.82
CA LYS A 124 -5.71 22.94 -17.70
C LYS A 124 -7.14 22.85 -18.21
N ILE A 125 -8.11 23.12 -17.35
CA ILE A 125 -9.48 23.39 -17.77
C ILE A 125 -9.43 24.65 -18.63
N LYS A 126 -9.52 24.49 -19.94
CA LYS A 126 -9.65 25.62 -20.87
C LYS A 126 -11.00 26.29 -20.58
N LYS A 127 -10.95 27.54 -20.14
CA LYS A 127 -12.10 28.45 -20.12
C LYS A 127 -12.50 28.78 -21.55
#